data_AF-A0A388QT93-F1
#
_entry.id   AF-A0A388QT93-F1
#
_cell.length_a   1.000
_cell.length_b   1.000
_cell.length_c   1.000
_cell.angle_alpha   90.00
_cell.angle_beta   90.00
_cell.angle_gamma   90.00
#
_symmetry.space_group_name_H-M   'P 1'
#
loop_
_entity.id
_entity.type
_entity.pdbx_description
1 polymer ?
#
loop_
_entity_poly.entity_id
_entity_poly.type
_entity_poly.pdbx_seq_one_letter_code
_entity_poly.pdbx_strand_id
1 'polypeptide(L)'
;MELRDAHCHYQFAEVPYAAVEQARADGVGLAMINGSAPSDWEDVAALGRRDPRNRMSFGLHPWDVPDRARGLGRDSARDSARTSNGWRRRD
;
A
#
# COMPACT_ATOMS: atom_id res chain seq x y z
N MET A 1 9.50 -11.04 21.26
CA MET A 1 10.40 -10.46 20.25
C MET A 1 9.58 -9.43 19.48
N GLU A 2 10.10 -8.22 19.26
CA GLU A 2 9.36 -7.16 18.57
C GLU A 2 9.53 -7.33 17.05
N LEU A 3 8.44 -7.53 16.32
CA LEU A 3 8.44 -7.63 14.85
C LEU A 3 8.30 -6.24 14.23
N ARG A 4 8.92 -6.05 13.07
CA ARG A 4 8.78 -4.83 12.27
C ARG A 4 8.29 -5.20 10.88
N ASP A 5 7.09 -4.78 10.57
CA ASP A 5 6.53 -4.92 9.22
C ASP A 5 7.15 -3.83 8.34
N ALA A 6 8.09 -4.24 7.48
CA ALA A 6 8.81 -3.31 6.62
C ALA A 6 8.00 -2.88 5.39
N HIS A 7 6.86 -3.51 5.10
CA HIS A 7 6.08 -3.22 3.91
C HIS A 7 4.63 -3.70 3.99
N CYS A 8 3.70 -2.77 4.21
CA CYS A 8 2.26 -3.05 4.17
C CYS A 8 1.45 -1.91 3.54
N HIS A 9 0.18 -2.22 3.25
CA HIS A 9 -0.81 -1.32 2.63
C HIS A 9 -2.12 -1.30 3.45
N TYR A 10 -2.05 -0.92 4.73
CA TYR A 10 -3.22 -0.93 5.63
C TYR A 10 -4.35 0.03 5.23
N GLN A 11 -4.08 0.98 4.33
CA GLN A 11 -5.07 1.94 3.82
C GLN A 11 -6.08 1.33 2.85
N PHE A 12 -5.80 0.13 2.31
CA PHE A 12 -6.68 -0.51 1.35
C PHE A 12 -7.91 -1.09 2.04
N ALA A 13 -9.08 -0.92 1.41
CA ALA A 13 -10.37 -1.33 1.97
C ALA A 13 -10.46 -2.84 2.21
N GLU A 14 -9.66 -3.63 1.49
CA GLU A 14 -9.54 -5.08 1.63
C GLU A 14 -8.77 -5.49 2.89
N VAL A 15 -8.07 -4.56 3.55
CA VAL A 15 -7.46 -4.77 4.88
C VAL A 15 -8.43 -4.32 5.97
N PRO A 16 -9.20 -5.24 6.58
CA PRO A 16 -10.02 -4.86 7.73
C PRO A 16 -9.10 -4.39 8.86
N TYR A 17 -9.47 -3.30 9.53
CA TYR A 17 -8.66 -2.75 10.61
C TYR A 17 -8.45 -3.75 11.77
N ALA A 18 -9.36 -4.73 11.94
CA ALA A 18 -9.18 -5.83 12.88
C ALA A 18 -7.92 -6.68 12.60
N ALA A 19 -7.50 -6.83 11.34
CA ALA A 19 -6.27 -7.53 10.99
C ALA A 19 -5.02 -6.73 11.41
N VAL A 20 -5.09 -5.39 11.34
CA VAL A 20 -4.02 -4.51 11.84
C VAL A 20 -3.88 -4.66 13.35
N GLU A 21 -4.99 -4.62 14.09
CA GLU A 21 -4.98 -4.83 15.55
C GLU A 21 -4.49 -6.23 15.93
N GLN A 22 -4.85 -7.27 15.17
CA GLN A 22 -4.33 -8.62 15.38
C GLN A 22 -2.81 -8.67 15.18
N ALA A 23 -2.28 -8.06 14.11
CA ALA A 23 -0.84 -7.98 13.89
C ALA A 23 -0.11 -7.27 15.05
N ARG A 24 -0.74 -6.25 15.65
CA ARG A 24 -0.22 -5.61 16.88
C ARG A 24 -0.22 -6.57 18.06
N ALA A 25 -1.29 -7.32 18.27
CA ALA A 25 -1.38 -8.32 19.33
C ALA A 25 -0.32 -9.43 19.17
N ASP A 26 -0.01 -9.79 17.92
CA ASP A 26 0.99 -10.82 17.58
C ASP A 26 2.44 -10.30 17.62
N GLY A 27 2.65 -9.02 17.94
CA GLY A 27 3.97 -8.45 18.24
C GLY A 27 4.56 -7.55 17.17
N VAL A 28 3.80 -7.12 16.16
CA VAL A 28 4.25 -6.07 15.23
C VAL A 28 4.31 -4.73 15.96
N GLY A 29 5.52 -4.31 16.34
CA GLY A 29 5.79 -3.07 17.08
C GLY A 29 5.87 -1.84 16.18
N LEU A 30 6.32 -1.99 14.93
CA LEU A 30 6.40 -0.92 13.92
C LEU A 30 5.94 -1.45 12.56
N ALA A 31 5.30 -0.58 11.78
CA ALA A 31 4.87 -0.90 10.42
C ALA A 31 5.20 0.26 9.46
N MET A 32 5.71 -0.05 8.26
CA MET A 32 5.84 0.90 7.16
C MET A 32 4.64 0.79 6.23
N ILE A 33 3.78 1.80 6.25
CA ILE A 33 2.60 1.95 5.41
C ILE A 33 3.00 2.65 4.12
N ASN A 34 2.82 1.98 2.98
CA ASN A 34 3.26 2.47 1.68
C ASN A 34 2.08 3.02 0.89
N GLY A 35 2.03 4.33 0.67
CA GLY A 35 1.13 4.95 -0.28
C GLY A 35 1.57 4.66 -1.72
N SER A 36 0.64 4.27 -2.58
CA SER A 36 0.93 3.90 -3.97
C SER A 36 0.72 5.04 -4.96
N ALA A 37 -0.10 6.04 -4.63
CA ALA A 37 -0.42 7.16 -5.51
C ALA A 37 -1.06 8.33 -4.75
N PRO A 38 -1.09 9.56 -5.29
CA PRO A 38 -1.77 10.70 -4.64
C PRO A 38 -3.19 10.41 -4.13
N SER A 39 -3.91 9.48 -4.76
CA SER A 39 -5.25 9.06 -4.39
C SER A 39 -5.37 8.27 -3.08
N ASP A 40 -4.28 7.77 -2.49
CA ASP A 40 -4.29 7.03 -1.22
C ASP A 40 -3.45 7.68 -0.11
N TRP A 41 -2.77 8.79 -0.41
CA TRP A 41 -1.89 9.45 0.55
C TRP A 41 -2.61 10.04 1.77
N GLU A 42 -3.84 10.54 1.59
CA GLU A 42 -4.63 11.04 2.73
C GLU A 42 -4.96 9.92 3.73
N ASP A 43 -5.32 8.74 3.23
CA ASP A 43 -5.63 7.56 4.06
C ASP A 43 -4.36 7.07 4.78
N VAL A 44 -3.22 7.02 4.10
CA VAL A 44 -1.91 6.70 4.70
C VAL A 44 -1.54 7.71 5.80
N ALA A 45 -1.74 9.00 5.55
CA ALA A 45 -1.48 10.05 6.54
C ALA A 45 -2.42 9.92 7.75
N ALA A 46 -3.69 9.55 7.54
CA ALA A 46 -4.63 9.30 8.62
C ALA A 46 -4.18 8.14 9.52
N LEU A 47 -3.64 7.06 8.95
CA LEU A 47 -3.07 5.94 9.71
C LEU A 47 -1.85 6.37 10.54
N GLY A 48 -1.00 7.24 10.01
CA GLY A 48 0.13 7.82 10.76
C GLY A 48 -0.29 8.69 11.94
N ARG A 49 -1.36 9.49 11.77
CA ARG A 49 -1.95 10.28 12.86
C ARG A 49 -2.61 9.42 13.93
N ARG A 50 -3.18 8.28 13.54
CA ARG A 50 -3.90 7.37 14.44
C ARG A 50 -2.96 6.61 15.37
N ASP A 51 -1.78 6.22 14.90
CA ASP A 51 -0.84 5.41 15.68
C ASP A 51 0.64 5.76 15.35
N PRO A 52 1.43 6.25 16.32
CA PRO A 52 2.84 6.60 16.11
C PRO A 52 3.75 5.40 15.77
N ARG A 53 3.26 4.16 15.91
CA ARG A 53 3.94 2.94 15.45
C ARG A 53 3.91 2.77 13.93
N ASN A 54 3.07 3.54 13.24
CA ASN A 54 3.05 3.59 11.78
C ASN A 54 4.12 4.58 11.28
N ARG A 55 4.93 4.12 10.33
CA ARG A 55 5.80 4.93 9.47
C ARG A 55 5.17 4.97 8.09
N MET A 56 5.31 6.08 7.39
CA MET A 56 4.55 6.39 6.19
C MET A 56 5.55 6.67 5.09
N SER A 57 5.37 5.99 3.97
CA SER A 57 6.10 6.24 2.74
C SER A 57 5.10 6.72 1.70
N PHE A 58 5.43 7.81 1.00
CA PHE A 58 4.61 8.35 -0.08
C PHE A 58 5.40 8.23 -1.38
N GLY A 59 4.87 7.45 -2.33
CA GLY A 59 5.50 7.23 -3.62
C GLY A 59 4.48 7.00 -4.72
N LEU A 60 4.98 6.95 -5.95
CA LEU A 60 4.24 6.45 -7.10
C LEU A 60 4.66 5.01 -7.33
N HIS A 61 3.72 4.09 -7.16
CA HIS A 61 3.95 2.71 -7.53
C HIS A 61 4.00 2.59 -9.06
N PRO A 62 4.91 1.78 -9.66
CA PRO A 62 5.01 1.63 -11.11
C PRO A 62 3.71 1.33 -11.88
N TRP A 63 2.73 0.66 -11.27
CA TRP A 63 1.43 0.40 -11.89
C TRP A 63 0.52 1.64 -11.98
N ASP A 64 0.80 2.68 -11.18
CA ASP A 64 0.05 3.95 -11.13
C ASP A 64 0.75 5.05 -11.95
N VAL A 65 1.92 4.75 -12.52
CA VAL A 65 2.59 5.62 -13.50
C VAL A 65 1.88 5.46 -14.83
N PRO A 66 1.19 6.48 -15.37
CA PRO A 66 0.67 6.41 -16.73
C PRO A 66 1.86 6.22 -17.67
N ASP A 67 1.82 5.20 -18.54
CA ASP A 67 2.86 4.93 -19.53
C ASP A 67 3.39 6.24 -20.13
N ARG A 68 4.56 6.69 -19.67
CA ARG A 68 5.29 7.81 -20.30
C ARG A 68 6.00 7.35 -21.58
N ALA A 69 5.68 6.16 -22.09
CA ALA A 69 6.22 5.62 -23.32
C ALA A 69 5.23 5.77 -24.49
N ARG A 70 5.21 6.97 -25.09
CA ARG A 70 5.11 7.08 -26.56
C ARG A 70 6.47 6.85 -27.25
N GLY A 71 7.50 6.43 -26.50
CA GLY A 71 8.88 6.27 -27.00
C GLY A 71 9.50 4.88 -26.85
N LEU A 72 8.89 3.94 -26.11
CA LEU A 72 9.40 2.58 -25.99
C LEU A 72 8.22 1.62 -26.12
N GLY A 73 8.41 0.59 -26.94
CA GLY A 73 7.36 -0.22 -27.56
C GLY A 73 6.29 -0.75 -26.61
N ARG A 74 5.07 -0.85 -27.15
CA ARG A 74 3.91 -1.50 -26.53
C ARG A 74 4.28 -2.89 -26.02
N ASP A 75 3.71 -3.26 -24.87
CA ASP A 75 2.89 -4.47 -24.75
C ASP A 75 2.11 -4.46 -23.42
N SER A 76 0.79 -4.24 -23.55
CA SER A 76 -0.31 -4.98 -22.90
C SER A 76 -0.30 -5.32 -21.39
N ALA A 77 0.61 -4.81 -20.55
CA ALA A 77 0.70 -5.20 -19.14
C ALA A 77 -0.26 -4.47 -18.19
N ARG A 78 -1.22 -3.70 -18.73
CA ARG A 78 -2.13 -2.86 -17.94
C ARG A 78 -3.12 -3.67 -17.08
N ASP A 79 -3.42 -4.90 -17.48
CA ASP A 79 -4.24 -5.83 -16.68
C ASP A 79 -3.40 -6.78 -15.82
N SER A 80 -2.27 -7.28 -16.33
CA SER A 80 -1.54 -8.37 -15.68
C SER A 80 -0.93 -8.01 -14.32
N ALA A 81 -0.38 -6.80 -14.16
CA ALA A 81 0.22 -6.35 -12.89
C ALA A 81 -0.83 -6.01 -11.81
N ARG A 82 -2.06 -5.67 -12.23
CA ARG A 82 -3.19 -5.41 -11.34
C ARG A 82 -3.86 -6.70 -10.88
N THR A 83 -3.69 -7.80 -11.63
CA THR A 83 -4.22 -9.13 -11.31
C THR A 83 -3.21 -10.08 -10.67
N SER A 84 -1.91 -9.91 -10.93
CA SER A 84 -0.88 -10.85 -10.46
C SER A 84 -0.66 -10.80 -8.94
N ASN A 85 -1.03 -9.70 -8.28
CA ASN A 85 -0.81 -9.52 -6.84
C ASN A 85 -2.10 -9.58 -6.00
N GLY A 86 -3.27 -9.83 -6.61
CA GLY A 86 -4.52 -10.10 -5.86
C GLY A 86 -5.23 -8.91 -5.19
N TRP A 87 -4.64 -7.71 -5.20
CA TRP A 87 -5.26 -6.50 -4.62
C TRP A 87 -5.97 -5.68 -5.72
N ARG A 88 -7.28 -5.88 -5.88
CA ARG A 88 -8.12 -5.02 -6.73
C ARG A 88 -8.93 -4.07 -5.86
N ARG A 89 -8.68 -2.76 -5.98
CA ARG A 89 -9.68 -1.72 -5.62
C ARG A 89 -10.99 -2.07 -6.33
N ARG A 90 -12.09 -2.26 -5.60
CA ARG A 90 -13.43 -2.15 -6.18
C ARG A 90 -13.87 -0.69 -6.13
N ASP A 91 -14.48 -0.28 -7.23
CA ASP A 91 -14.99 1.07 -7.49
C ASP A 91 -16.14 1.45 -6.54
#